data_AF-A0A7L4NZ12-F1
#
_entry.id   AF-A0A7L4NZ12-F1
#
_cell.length_a   1.000
_cell.length_b   1.000
_cell.length_c   1.000
_cell.angle_alpha   90.00
_cell.angle_beta   90.00
_cell.angle_gamma   90.00
#
_symmetry.space_group_name_H-M   'P 1'
#
loop_
_entity.id
_entity.type
_entity.pdbx_description
1 polymer ?
#
loop_
_entity_poly.entity_id
_entity_poly.type
_entity_poly.pdbx_seq_one_letter_code
_entity_poly.pdbx_strand_id
1 'polypeptide(L)'
;MNGLTYTITLPTGSITDTAGNTLKTAFTSKFKIDTTKPTITRVNPKNNSSGFSLTAPITITFNENILEGVNWSKITMKNLNTGKTVSFTKSRNGKTLTIKMISSRLHKNTYQIYIPAETVKDNAGNKQNTPYTLTFKTQ
;
A
#
# COMPACT_ATOMS: atom_id res chain seq x y z
N MET A 1 -5.54 -0.49 18.46
CA MET A 1 -6.12 -1.83 18.71
C MET A 1 -6.03 -2.66 17.44
N ASN A 2 -4.82 -3.02 17.00
CA ASN A 2 -4.65 -3.87 15.83
C ASN A 2 -4.30 -5.30 16.25
N GLY A 3 -4.86 -6.32 15.58
CA GLY A 3 -4.56 -7.72 15.86
C GLY A 3 -5.30 -8.33 17.06
N LEU A 4 -6.37 -7.68 17.55
CA LEU A 4 -7.25 -8.29 18.53
C LEU A 4 -7.95 -9.51 17.91
N THR A 5 -7.88 -10.64 18.61
CA THR A 5 -8.57 -11.87 18.23
C THR A 5 -9.93 -11.87 18.93
N TYR A 6 -10.99 -11.80 18.14
CA TYR A 6 -12.35 -11.95 18.61
C TYR A 6 -12.74 -13.42 18.56
N THR A 7 -13.47 -13.85 19.58
CA THR A 7 -13.99 -15.22 19.68
C THR A 7 -15.50 -15.13 19.77
N ILE A 8 -16.20 -15.81 18.86
CA ILE A 8 -17.62 -16.09 18.96
C ILE A 8 -17.76 -17.51 19.48
N THR A 9 -18.45 -17.66 20.61
CA THR A 9 -18.79 -18.97 21.16
C THR A 9 -20.31 -19.12 21.15
N LEU A 10 -20.77 -20.22 20.59
CA LEU A 10 -22.15 -20.69 20.64
C LEU A 10 -22.18 -21.88 21.60
N PRO A 11 -22.63 -21.69 22.86
CA PRO A 11 -22.70 -22.76 23.84
C PRO A 11 -23.63 -23.89 23.39
N THR A 12 -23.46 -25.07 23.96
CA THR A 12 -24.43 -26.16 23.81
C THR A 12 -25.83 -25.69 24.21
N GLY A 13 -26.83 -25.98 23.38
CA GLY A 13 -28.21 -25.56 23.62
C GLY A 13 -28.52 -24.10 23.30
N SER A 14 -27.56 -23.29 22.83
CA SER A 14 -27.80 -21.87 22.51
C SER A 14 -28.56 -21.65 21.19
N ILE A 15 -28.67 -22.69 20.37
CA ILE A 15 -29.39 -22.66 19.09
C ILE A 15 -30.30 -23.89 19.05
N THR A 16 -31.56 -23.67 18.67
CA THR A 16 -32.57 -24.70 18.45
C THR A 16 -33.21 -24.45 17.10
N ASP A 17 -33.35 -25.48 16.27
CA ASP A 17 -34.07 -25.37 15.00
C ASP A 17 -35.60 -25.44 15.20
N THR A 18 -36.36 -25.27 14.11
CA THR A 18 -37.83 -25.32 14.15
C THR A 18 -38.39 -26.72 14.45
N ALA A 19 -37.59 -27.77 14.30
CA ALA A 19 -37.93 -29.14 14.65
C ALA A 19 -37.57 -29.48 16.11
N GLY A 20 -36.98 -28.56 16.87
CA GLY A 20 -36.59 -28.74 18.26
C GLY A 20 -35.20 -29.33 18.48
N ASN A 21 -34.38 -29.51 17.44
CA ASN A 21 -33.02 -30.01 17.61
C ASN A 21 -32.12 -28.90 18.15
N THR A 22 -31.46 -29.17 19.27
CA THR A 22 -30.55 -28.22 19.92
C THR A 22 -29.09 -28.44 19.49
N LEU A 23 -28.29 -27.36 19.50
CA LEU A 23 -26.86 -27.42 19.25
C LEU A 23 -26.17 -28.30 20.30
N LYS A 24 -25.84 -29.54 19.93
CA LYS A 24 -25.30 -30.54 20.87
C LYS A 24 -23.86 -30.29 21.29
N THR A 25 -23.07 -29.63 20.45
CA THR A 25 -21.65 -29.34 20.69
C THR A 25 -21.42 -27.85 20.58
N ALA A 26 -20.72 -27.27 21.55
CA ALA A 26 -20.39 -25.86 21.50
C ALA A 26 -19.56 -25.57 20.23
N PHE A 27 -19.93 -24.52 19.50
CA PHE A 27 -19.18 -24.05 18.36
C PHE A 27 -18.36 -22.82 18.77
N THR A 28 -17.11 -22.76 18.34
CA THR A 28 -16.28 -21.57 18.56
C THR A 28 -15.62 -21.16 17.25
N SER A 29 -15.75 -19.89 16.90
CA SER A 29 -15.05 -19.27 15.77
C SER A 29 -14.16 -18.13 16.26
N LYS A 30 -12.96 -18.04 15.71
CA LYS A 30 -12.00 -16.98 16.03
C LYS A 30 -11.66 -16.21 14.76
N PHE A 31 -11.68 -14.88 14.84
CA PHE A 31 -11.25 -14.01 13.75
C PHE A 31 -10.43 -12.84 14.29
N LYS A 32 -9.56 -12.29 13.44
CA LYS A 32 -8.76 -11.12 13.76
C LYS A 32 -9.27 -9.94 12.95
N ILE A 33 -9.38 -8.78 13.60
CA ILE A 33 -9.62 -7.53 12.90
C ILE A 33 -8.26 -6.87 12.70
N ASP A 34 -7.92 -6.62 11.44
CA ASP A 34 -6.80 -5.78 11.08
C ASP A 34 -7.30 -4.35 10.78
N THR A 35 -6.69 -3.37 11.43
CA THR A 35 -6.97 -1.93 11.34
C THR A 35 -5.70 -1.13 11.03
N THR A 36 -4.54 -1.78 10.94
CA THR A 36 -3.30 -1.08 10.57
C THR A 36 -3.33 -0.78 9.09
N LYS A 37 -2.94 0.44 8.75
CA LYS A 37 -2.91 0.91 7.37
C LYS A 37 -1.48 0.84 6.85
N PRO A 38 -1.29 0.58 5.54
CA PRO A 38 0.01 0.73 4.92
C PRO A 38 0.55 2.14 5.12
N THR A 39 1.74 2.24 5.73
CA THR A 39 2.50 3.46 5.96
C THR A 39 3.89 3.31 5.38
N ILE A 40 4.43 4.39 4.80
CA ILE A 40 5.75 4.39 4.18
C ILE A 40 6.82 4.34 5.27
N THR A 41 7.70 3.35 5.22
CA THR A 41 8.82 3.16 6.16
C THR A 41 10.16 3.55 5.55
N ARG A 42 10.31 3.43 4.23
CA ARG A 42 11.54 3.79 3.52
C ARG A 42 11.25 4.20 2.08
N VAL A 43 12.01 5.17 1.59
CA VAL A 43 11.98 5.60 0.18
C VAL A 43 13.39 5.72 -0.36
N ASN A 44 13.61 5.23 -1.58
CA ASN A 44 14.84 5.42 -2.34
C ASN A 44 14.47 5.85 -3.77
N PRO A 45 14.90 7.03 -4.23
CA PRO A 45 15.75 8.01 -3.54
C PRO A 45 15.07 8.61 -2.31
N LYS A 46 15.87 9.12 -1.35
CA LYS A 46 15.31 9.92 -0.26
C LYS A 46 14.64 11.17 -0.83
N ASN A 47 13.57 11.64 -0.19
CA ASN A 47 12.92 12.87 -0.61
C ASN A 47 13.89 14.05 -0.58
N ASN A 48 13.83 14.89 -1.61
CA ASN A 48 14.71 16.01 -1.89
C ASN A 48 16.21 15.65 -2.06
N SER A 49 16.55 14.37 -2.29
CA SER A 49 17.93 14.00 -2.59
C SER A 49 18.37 14.48 -3.97
N SER A 50 19.70 14.57 -4.15
CA SER A 50 20.36 14.91 -5.40
C SER A 50 21.29 13.78 -5.86
N GLY A 51 21.78 13.86 -7.09
CA GLY A 51 22.73 12.86 -7.60
C GLY A 51 22.12 11.49 -7.85
N PHE A 52 20.78 11.38 -7.97
CA PHE A 52 20.16 10.08 -8.18
C PHE A 52 20.47 9.55 -9.59
N SER A 53 20.62 8.23 -9.69
CA SER A 53 20.90 7.53 -10.94
C SER A 53 19.85 7.84 -12.02
N LEU A 54 20.29 7.87 -13.27
CA LEU A 54 19.42 8.13 -14.43
C LEU A 54 18.51 6.95 -14.80
N THR A 55 18.84 5.75 -14.33
CA THR A 55 18.20 4.49 -14.73
C THR A 55 17.71 3.65 -13.55
N ALA A 56 18.21 3.89 -12.34
CA ALA A 56 17.83 3.10 -11.17
C ALA A 56 16.34 3.23 -10.87
N PRO A 57 15.67 2.13 -10.47
CA PRO A 57 14.28 2.18 -10.07
C PRO A 57 14.11 2.96 -8.76
N ILE A 58 12.93 3.56 -8.62
CA ILE A 58 12.48 4.21 -7.39
C ILE A 58 11.72 3.16 -6.58
N THR A 59 12.00 3.07 -5.29
CA THR A 59 11.40 2.08 -4.39
C THR A 59 10.81 2.75 -3.18
N ILE A 60 9.60 2.35 -2.83
CA ILE A 60 8.85 2.81 -1.66
C ILE A 60 8.46 1.56 -0.88
N THR A 61 8.95 1.44 0.34
CA THR A 61 8.68 0.32 1.23
C THR A 61 7.66 0.73 2.27
N PHE A 62 6.69 -0.14 2.51
CA PHE A 62 5.64 0.02 3.50
C PHE A 62 5.92 -0.82 4.75
N ASN A 63 5.21 -0.55 5.84
CA ASN A 63 5.25 -1.33 7.09
C ASN A 63 4.70 -2.76 6.91
N GLU A 64 3.84 -2.98 5.91
CA GLU A 64 3.16 -4.25 5.65
C GLU A 64 3.03 -4.54 4.15
N ASN A 65 2.51 -5.74 3.82
CA ASN A 65 2.30 -6.13 2.43
C ASN A 65 1.21 -5.28 1.80
N ILE A 66 1.42 -4.88 0.55
CA ILE A 66 0.51 -4.01 -0.18
C ILE A 66 -0.22 -4.74 -1.30
N LEU A 67 -1.49 -4.40 -1.47
CA LEU A 67 -2.33 -4.63 -2.62
C LEU A 67 -2.60 -3.31 -3.34
N GLU A 68 -3.02 -3.39 -4.60
CA GLU A 68 -3.41 -2.23 -5.38
C GLU A 68 -4.71 -1.64 -4.82
N GLY A 69 -4.68 -0.33 -4.54
CA GLY A 69 -5.84 0.44 -4.13
C GLY A 69 -6.55 1.08 -5.33
N VAL A 70 -7.66 1.78 -5.06
CA VAL A 70 -8.50 2.39 -6.09
C VAL A 70 -7.78 3.48 -6.89
N ASN A 71 -6.74 4.09 -6.31
CA ASN A 71 -5.94 5.13 -6.95
C ASN A 71 -4.58 4.62 -7.44
N TRP A 72 -4.38 3.30 -7.60
CA TRP A 72 -3.15 2.72 -8.13
C TRP A 72 -2.77 3.25 -9.52
N SER A 73 -3.76 3.37 -10.41
CA SER A 73 -3.57 3.92 -11.76
C SER A 73 -3.33 5.43 -11.78
N LYS A 74 -3.61 6.15 -10.68
CA LYS A 74 -3.55 7.62 -10.58
C LYS A 74 -2.21 8.16 -10.07
N ILE A 75 -1.20 7.30 -9.86
CA ILE A 75 0.17 7.74 -9.61
C ILE A 75 0.63 8.55 -10.83
N THR A 76 1.26 9.70 -10.60
CA THR A 76 1.82 10.53 -11.68
C THR A 76 3.29 10.83 -11.43
N MET A 77 4.02 11.10 -12.51
CA MET A 77 5.40 11.57 -12.47
C MET A 77 5.56 12.77 -13.41
N LYS A 78 6.27 13.79 -12.96
CA LYS A 78 6.53 15.03 -13.70
C LYS A 78 8.01 15.38 -13.62
N ASN A 79 8.57 15.83 -14.73
CA ASN A 79 9.85 16.55 -14.73
C ASN A 79 9.56 18.02 -14.41
N LEU A 80 10.04 18.51 -13.28
CA LEU A 80 9.77 19.87 -12.81
C LEU A 80 10.55 20.94 -13.60
N ASN A 81 11.70 20.59 -14.19
CA ASN A 81 12.46 21.53 -15.02
C ASN A 81 11.75 21.83 -16.34
N THR A 82 11.10 20.83 -16.94
CA THR A 82 10.42 20.99 -18.25
C THR A 82 8.92 21.18 -18.13
N GLY A 83 8.34 20.89 -16.96
CA GLY A 83 6.90 20.90 -16.75
C GLY A 83 6.16 19.71 -17.38
N LYS A 84 6.86 18.76 -18.02
CA LYS A 84 6.23 17.64 -18.74
C LYS A 84 5.95 16.45 -17.84
N THR A 85 4.85 15.74 -18.12
CA THR A 85 4.56 14.43 -17.55
C THR A 85 5.55 13.39 -18.06
N VAL A 86 5.78 12.35 -17.26
CA VAL A 86 6.77 11.31 -17.51
C VAL A 86 6.10 9.94 -17.46
N SER A 87 6.33 9.13 -18.48
CA SER A 87 5.85 7.74 -18.52
C SER A 87 6.75 6.81 -17.73
N PHE A 88 6.13 5.89 -16.99
CA PHE A 88 6.81 4.93 -16.12
C PHE A 88 6.03 3.62 -16.03
N THR A 89 6.71 2.55 -15.63
CA THR A 89 6.09 1.31 -15.16
C THR A 89 6.10 1.27 -13.64
N LYS A 90 5.13 0.55 -13.07
CA LYS A 90 5.01 0.33 -11.62
C LYS A 90 4.71 -1.13 -11.33
N SER A 91 5.26 -1.64 -10.25
CA SER A 91 4.99 -2.99 -9.76
C SER A 91 5.01 -3.03 -8.23
N ARG A 92 4.39 -4.05 -7.65
CA ARG A 92 4.46 -4.33 -6.22
C ARG A 92 5.02 -5.72 -5.96
N ASN A 93 5.83 -5.85 -4.91
CA ASN A 93 6.27 -7.14 -4.39
C ASN A 93 6.31 -7.06 -2.85
N GLY A 94 5.45 -7.84 -2.18
CA GLY A 94 5.27 -7.79 -0.74
C GLY A 94 4.98 -6.36 -0.26
N LYS A 95 5.92 -5.79 0.49
CA LYS A 95 5.84 -4.44 1.07
C LYS A 95 6.35 -3.33 0.17
N THR A 96 6.82 -3.63 -1.05
CA THR A 96 7.57 -2.65 -1.86
C THR A 96 6.84 -2.30 -3.15
N LEU A 97 6.58 -1.01 -3.35
CA LEU A 97 6.21 -0.41 -4.64
C LEU A 97 7.49 0.00 -5.37
N THR A 98 7.65 -0.47 -6.60
CA THR A 98 8.76 -0.12 -7.49
C THR A 98 8.23 0.69 -8.68
N ILE A 99 8.87 1.81 -8.99
CA ILE A 99 8.55 2.69 -10.11
C ILE A 99 9.80 2.86 -10.98
N LYS A 100 9.68 2.58 -12.28
CA LYS A 100 10.79 2.73 -13.25
C LYS A 100 10.34 3.60 -14.42
N MET A 101 11.07 4.67 -14.68
CA MET A 101 10.82 5.52 -15.85
C MET A 101 11.06 4.72 -17.14
N ILE A 102 10.21 4.89 -18.15
CA ILE A 102 10.34 4.16 -19.43
C ILE A 102 11.55 4.67 -20.22
N SER A 103 11.70 6.00 -20.29
CA SER A 103 12.87 6.65 -20.89
C SER A 103 13.93 6.95 -19.83
N SER A 104 15.20 7.02 -20.23
CA SER A 104 16.27 7.50 -19.35
C SER A 104 15.98 8.90 -18.82
N ARG A 105 16.34 9.15 -17.57
CA ARG A 105 16.22 10.48 -16.97
C ARG A 105 17.25 11.43 -17.56
N LEU A 106 16.93 12.71 -17.60
CA LEU A 106 17.85 13.79 -17.97
C LEU A 106 18.77 14.11 -16.79
N HIS A 107 20.01 14.50 -17.09
CA HIS A 107 20.98 14.89 -16.08
C HIS A 107 20.55 16.18 -15.36
N LYS A 108 20.86 16.29 -14.07
CA LYS A 108 20.60 17.47 -13.23
C LYS A 108 19.15 17.97 -13.25
N ASN A 109 18.20 17.11 -13.61
CA ASN A 109 16.76 17.42 -13.65
C ASN A 109 16.10 16.96 -12.34
N THR A 110 15.10 17.71 -11.92
CA THR A 110 14.25 17.43 -10.76
C THR A 110 12.99 16.73 -11.23
N TYR A 111 12.72 15.56 -10.66
CA TYR A 111 11.53 14.78 -10.92
C TYR A 111 10.68 14.73 -9.66
N GLN A 112 9.36 14.74 -9.86
CA GLN A 112 8.37 14.60 -8.81
C GLN A 112 7.45 13.42 -9.11
N ILE A 113 7.24 12.56 -8.13
CA ILE A 113 6.19 11.54 -8.13
C ILE A 113 5.11 11.99 -7.15
N TYR A 114 3.86 11.95 -7.61
CA TYR A 114 2.69 12.09 -6.75
C TYR A 114 1.98 10.76 -6.62
N ILE A 115 1.77 10.33 -5.37
CA ILE A 115 1.07 9.11 -4.99
C ILE A 115 -0.17 9.55 -4.21
N PRO A 116 -1.37 9.49 -4.81
CA PRO A 116 -2.60 9.84 -4.11
C PRO A 116 -2.85 8.98 -2.86
N ALA A 117 -3.71 9.46 -1.96
CA ALA A 117 -4.28 8.60 -0.93
C ALA A 117 -5.04 7.42 -1.58
N GLU A 118 -5.18 6.31 -0.85
CA GLU A 118 -5.82 5.08 -1.30
C GLU A 118 -5.17 4.44 -2.55
N THR A 119 -3.91 4.77 -2.86
CA THR A 119 -3.15 4.10 -3.92
C THR A 119 -2.80 2.65 -3.55
N VAL A 120 -2.56 2.38 -2.27
CA VAL A 120 -2.34 1.01 -1.77
C VAL A 120 -3.29 0.70 -0.62
N LYS A 121 -3.58 -0.59 -0.45
CA LYS A 121 -4.31 -1.16 0.69
C LYS A 121 -3.61 -2.44 1.16
N ASP A 122 -3.92 -2.93 2.34
CA ASP A 122 -3.45 -4.24 2.81
C ASP A 122 -4.41 -5.38 2.40
N ASN A 123 -4.19 -6.58 2.94
CA ASN A 123 -5.06 -7.74 2.73
C ASN A 123 -6.42 -7.66 3.44
N ALA A 124 -6.52 -6.86 4.51
CA ALA A 124 -7.77 -6.64 5.24
C ALA A 124 -8.61 -5.50 4.64
N GLY A 125 -8.08 -4.78 3.65
CA GLY A 125 -8.74 -3.66 2.98
C GLY A 125 -8.45 -2.30 3.62
N ASN A 126 -7.56 -2.22 4.61
CA ASN A 126 -7.13 -0.96 5.18
C ASN A 126 -6.36 -0.16 4.14
N LYS A 127 -6.81 1.06 3.88
CA LYS A 127 -6.25 1.91 2.85
C LYS A 127 -5.21 2.85 3.41
N GLN A 128 -4.18 3.10 2.62
CA GLN A 128 -3.24 4.18 2.84
C GLN A 128 -4.01 5.53 2.80
N ASN A 129 -3.92 6.35 3.86
CA ASN A 129 -4.82 7.50 4.04
C ASN A 129 -4.25 8.86 3.61
N THR A 130 -2.95 8.97 3.36
CA THR A 130 -2.26 10.27 3.19
C THR A 130 -1.51 10.31 1.87
N PRO A 131 -1.82 11.22 0.94
CA PRO A 131 -1.03 11.28 -0.30
C PRO A 131 0.46 11.51 0.01
N TYR A 132 1.34 10.99 -0.84
CA TYR A 132 2.78 11.14 -0.72
C TYR A 132 3.38 11.74 -1.99
N THR A 133 4.20 12.78 -1.81
CA THR A 133 4.95 13.41 -2.89
C THR A 133 6.44 13.17 -2.68
N LEU A 134 7.09 12.55 -3.66
CA LEU A 134 8.53 12.36 -3.70
C LEU A 134 9.13 13.31 -4.73
N THR A 135 10.09 14.14 -4.32
CA THR A 135 10.91 14.94 -5.24
C THR A 135 12.36 14.48 -5.14
N PHE A 136 13.07 14.38 -6.26
CA PHE A 136 14.52 14.09 -6.28
C PHE A 136 15.17 14.69 -7.51
N LYS A 137 16.47 14.96 -7.43
CA LYS A 137 17.29 15.48 -8.53
C LYS A 137 18.30 14.43 -8.99
N THR A 138 18.45 14.29 -10.30
CA THR A 138 19.43 13.39 -10.91
C THR A 138 20.85 13.94 -10.87
N GLN A 139 21.84 13.04 -11.03
CA GLN A 139 23.25 13.38 -11.25
C GLN A 139 23.48 14.21 -12.52
#